data_AF-A0A8C5GU22-F1
#
_entry.id   AF-A0A8C5GU22-F1
#
_cell.length_a   1.000
_cell.length_b   1.000
_cell.length_c   1.000
_cell.angle_alpha   90.00
_cell.angle_beta   90.00
_cell.angle_gamma   90.00
#
_symmetry.space_group_name_H-M   'P 1'
#
loop_
_entity.id
_entity.type
_entity.pdbx_description
1 polymer ?
#
loop_
_entity_poly.entity_id
_entity_poly.type
_entity_poly.pdbx_seq_one_letter_code
_entity_poly.pdbx_strand_id
1 'polypeptide(L)'
;EQTKKLLKVSDGQWSLTQVSCHSDLVTDMDFSPFDERLLATCSADETLSRFPQDFSSPDLTLHPGLGRLELLLFHPTSSGVLAVGTTRSPLIWDVSSQDAPLYSSLAPPSVYRHNNTKMHKYCKRSDNLLVLKTTLC
;
A
#
# COMPACT_ATOMS: atom_id res chain seq x y z
N GLU A 1 17.10 -1.19 -3.17
CA GLU A 1 16.23 0.00 -3.34
C GLU A 1 15.29 -0.28 -4.50
N GLN A 2 14.00 -0.45 -4.23
CA GLN A 2 12.98 -0.70 -5.25
C GLN A 2 12.12 0.55 -5.41
N THR A 3 11.75 0.86 -6.65
CA THR A 3 11.14 2.13 -7.02
C THR A 3 9.73 1.91 -7.54
N LYS A 4 8.77 2.74 -7.09
CA LYS A 4 7.42 2.77 -7.66
C LYS A 4 7.31 3.96 -8.60
N LYS A 5 6.68 3.69 -9.75
CA LYS A 5 6.42 4.67 -10.80
C LYS A 5 4.96 5.11 -10.70
N LEU A 6 4.75 6.39 -10.39
CA LEU A 6 3.45 7.02 -10.30
C LEU A 6 3.22 7.83 -11.58
N LEU A 7 2.06 7.64 -12.22
CA LEU A 7 1.69 8.33 -13.45
C LEU A 7 0.56 9.31 -13.18
N LYS A 8 0.89 10.60 -13.16
CA LYS A 8 -0.10 11.67 -12.99
C LYS A 8 -0.48 12.23 -14.34
N VAL A 9 -1.79 12.40 -14.56
CA VAL A 9 -2.29 13.20 -15.66
C VAL A 9 -2.67 14.57 -15.12
N SER A 10 -2.16 15.64 -15.70
CA SER A 10 -2.59 17.01 -15.40
C SER A 10 -2.66 17.77 -16.72
N ASP A 11 -3.79 18.43 -16.98
CA ASP A 11 -4.04 19.19 -18.22
C ASP A 11 -3.77 18.41 -19.52
N GLY A 12 -4.06 17.11 -19.53
CA GLY A 12 -3.86 16.22 -20.69
C GLY A 12 -2.41 15.76 -20.89
N GLN A 13 -1.48 16.15 -20.00
CA GLN A 13 -0.08 15.75 -20.04
C GLN A 13 0.22 14.71 -18.96
N TRP A 14 0.99 13.67 -19.32
CA TRP A 14 1.46 12.64 -18.40
C TRP A 14 2.77 13.06 -17.76
N SER A 15 2.86 13.03 -16.43
CA SER A 15 4.11 13.13 -15.69
C SER A 15 4.39 11.83 -14.93
N LEU A 16 5.65 11.41 -14.97
CA LEU A 16 6.14 10.21 -14.29
C LEU A 16 6.94 10.63 -13.07
N THR A 17 6.48 10.27 -11.88
CA THR A 17 7.22 10.45 -10.64
C THR A 17 7.73 9.10 -10.17
N GLN A 18 9.03 9.00 -9.92
CA GLN A 18 9.64 7.81 -9.33
C GLN A 18 9.86 8.05 -7.84
N VAL A 19 9.40 7.11 -7.03
CA VAL A 19 9.45 7.22 -5.58
C VAL A 19 10.16 5.99 -5.01
N SER A 20 11.18 6.24 -4.21
CA SER A 20 11.88 5.22 -3.43
C SER A 20 11.28 5.18 -2.02
N CYS A 21 10.59 4.08 -1.67
CA CYS A 21 10.08 3.86 -0.31
C CYS A 21 10.80 2.75 0.44
N HIS A 22 11.24 1.71 -0.29
CA HIS A 22 11.43 0.39 0.29
C HIS A 22 12.79 -0.18 -0.10
N SER A 23 13.42 -0.88 0.83
CA SER A 23 14.71 -1.53 0.61
C SER A 23 14.57 -2.81 -0.23
N ASP A 24 13.39 -3.41 -0.23
CA ASP A 24 13.04 -4.63 -0.98
C ASP A 24 11.76 -4.44 -1.82
N LEU A 25 11.26 -5.51 -2.45
CA LEU A 25 10.13 -5.51 -3.37
C LEU A 25 8.87 -4.93 -2.74
N VAL A 26 8.36 -3.87 -3.34
CA VAL A 26 7.05 -3.31 -3.00
C VAL A 26 5.95 -4.22 -3.55
N THR A 27 5.30 -4.97 -2.66
CA THR A 27 4.35 -6.06 -2.96
C THR A 27 2.94 -5.53 -3.25
N ASP A 28 2.50 -4.48 -2.56
CA ASP A 28 1.18 -3.88 -2.78
C ASP A 28 1.09 -2.39 -2.44
N MET A 29 0.00 -1.77 -2.89
CA MET A 29 -0.35 -0.38 -2.59
C MET A 29 -1.84 -0.12 -2.75
N ASP A 30 -2.33 0.91 -2.06
CA ASP A 30 -3.74 1.32 -2.14
C ASP A 30 -3.92 2.79 -1.76
N PHE A 31 -4.85 3.50 -2.42
CA PHE A 31 -5.25 4.84 -2.00
C PHE A 31 -6.40 4.76 -1.00
N SER A 32 -6.43 5.68 -0.04
CA SER A 32 -7.59 5.83 0.82
C SER A 32 -8.79 6.31 0.01
N PRO A 33 -9.97 5.68 0.18
CA PRO A 33 -11.21 6.19 -0.42
C PRO A 33 -11.74 7.46 0.27
N PHE A 34 -11.14 7.86 1.41
CA PHE A 34 -11.58 9.01 2.22
C PHE A 34 -10.56 10.15 2.28
N ASP A 35 -9.31 9.88 1.92
CA ASP A 35 -8.23 10.88 1.92
C ASP A 35 -7.43 10.78 0.62
N GLU A 36 -7.65 11.76 -0.26
CA GLU A 36 -6.97 11.89 -1.55
C GLU A 36 -5.43 12.05 -1.42
N ARG A 37 -4.96 12.35 -0.22
CA ARG A 37 -3.54 12.54 0.08
C ARG A 37 -2.88 11.28 0.60
N LEU A 38 -3.64 10.21 0.84
CA LEU A 38 -3.16 9.02 1.51
C LEU A 38 -2.96 7.86 0.54
N LEU A 39 -1.69 7.56 0.25
CA LEU A 39 -1.27 6.32 -0.39
C LEU A 39 -0.55 5.45 0.63
N ALA A 40 -0.99 4.20 0.79
CA ALA A 40 -0.26 3.20 1.54
C ALA A 40 0.48 2.26 0.58
N THR A 41 1.71 1.89 0.93
CA THR A 41 2.53 0.90 0.23
C THR A 41 3.05 -0.13 1.23
N CYS A 42 3.21 -1.39 0.80
CA CYS A 42 3.82 -2.43 1.63
C CYS A 42 4.88 -3.20 0.84
N SER A 43 5.79 -3.85 1.57
CA SER A 43 6.97 -4.46 0.97
C SER A 43 7.41 -5.76 1.65
N ALA A 44 8.20 -6.52 0.90
CA ALA A 44 8.92 -7.70 1.37
C ALA A 44 10.01 -7.37 2.41
N ASP A 45 10.36 -6.09 2.58
CA ASP A 45 11.23 -5.62 3.67
C ASP A 45 10.52 -5.52 5.04
N GLU A 46 9.30 -6.05 5.13
CA GLU A 46 8.46 -6.07 6.33
C GLU A 46 7.94 -4.68 6.75
N THR A 47 8.00 -3.70 5.85
CA THR A 47 7.56 -2.32 6.12
C THR A 47 6.31 -1.93 5.37
N LEU A 48 5.50 -1.09 6.03
CA LEU A 48 4.39 -0.36 5.45
C LEU A 48 4.75 1.11 5.45
N SER A 49 4.68 1.76 4.29
CA SER A 49 4.94 3.19 4.16
C SER A 49 3.68 3.93 3.73
N ARG A 50 3.53 5.15 4.22
CA ARG A 50 2.46 6.06 3.90
C ARG A 50 3.05 7.28 3.22
N PHE A 51 2.43 7.73 2.14
CA PHE A 51 2.93 8.84 1.36
C PHE A 51 1.98 10.03 1.37
N PRO A 52 2.53 11.27 1.48
CA PRO A 52 1.80 12.50 1.23
C PRO A 52 1.50 12.69 -0.27
N GLN A 53 0.65 13.67 -0.57
CA GLN A 53 0.13 13.97 -1.91
C GLN A 53 1.19 14.20 -2.99
N ASP A 54 2.34 14.77 -2.60
CA ASP A 54 3.48 15.09 -3.48
C ASP A 54 4.43 13.91 -3.68
N PHE A 55 4.22 12.81 -2.96
CA PHE A 55 5.00 11.57 -3.03
C PHE A 55 6.52 11.79 -2.83
N SER A 56 6.90 12.85 -2.12
CA SER A 56 8.30 13.26 -1.95
C SER A 56 9.07 12.29 -1.03
N SER A 57 8.49 11.98 0.12
CA SER A 57 9.02 11.03 1.09
C SER A 57 7.89 10.44 1.93
N PRO A 58 8.02 9.21 2.47
CA PRO A 58 6.97 8.65 3.31
C PRO A 58 6.86 9.45 4.61
N ASP A 59 5.63 9.81 4.99
CA ASP A 59 5.34 10.55 6.23
C ASP A 59 5.13 9.62 7.44
N LEU A 60 4.99 8.32 7.17
CA LEU A 60 4.95 7.25 8.17
C LEU A 60 5.56 5.98 7.57
N THR A 61 6.41 5.31 8.34
CA THR A 61 6.88 3.96 8.05
C THR A 61 6.69 3.09 9.29
N LEU A 62 5.99 1.97 9.12
CA LEU A 62 5.64 1.04 10.17
C LEU A 62 6.29 -0.32 9.93
N HIS A 63 6.67 -0.97 11.03
CA HIS A 63 7.28 -2.30 11.04
C HIS A 63 6.44 -3.22 11.93
N PRO A 64 5.39 -3.88 11.38
CA PRO A 64 4.52 -4.72 12.19
C PRO A 64 5.21 -5.92 12.83
N GLY A 65 6.41 -6.29 12.37
CA GLY A 65 7.14 -7.44 12.91
C GLY A 65 6.39 -8.75 12.67
N LEU A 66 5.63 -8.85 11.59
CA LEU A 66 4.84 -10.04 11.21
C LEU A 66 5.29 -10.66 9.88
N GLY A 67 6.54 -10.39 9.49
CA GLY A 67 7.15 -10.92 8.27
C GLY A 67 6.83 -10.04 7.07
N ARG A 68 7.16 -10.55 5.89
CA ARG A 68 6.88 -9.86 4.61
C ARG A 68 5.41 -9.45 4.53
N LEU A 69 5.18 -8.22 4.10
CA LEU A 69 3.85 -7.72 3.82
C LEU A 69 3.53 -8.03 2.35
N GLU A 70 2.36 -8.57 2.09
CA GLU A 70 1.99 -9.10 0.77
C GLU A 70 0.82 -8.34 0.13
N LEU A 71 -0.08 -7.77 0.95
CA LEU A 71 -1.34 -7.16 0.51
C LEU A 71 -1.73 -5.96 1.37
N LEU A 72 -2.33 -4.94 0.74
CA LEU A 72 -2.94 -3.78 1.37
C LEU A 72 -4.33 -3.48 0.80
N LEU A 73 -5.30 -3.26 1.69
CA LEU A 73 -6.66 -2.88 1.32
C LEU A 73 -7.23 -1.86 2.32
N PHE A 74 -7.45 -0.63 1.86
CA PHE A 74 -8.23 0.34 2.64
C PHE A 74 -9.68 -0.13 2.76
N HIS A 75 -10.26 0.06 3.94
CA HIS A 75 -11.66 -0.25 4.15
C HIS A 75 -12.53 0.70 3.33
N PRO A 76 -13.54 0.18 2.58
CA PRO A 76 -14.30 1.00 1.64
C PRO A 76 -15.31 1.94 2.31
N THR A 77 -15.66 1.71 3.57
CA THR A 77 -16.72 2.46 4.28
C THR A 77 -16.27 3.07 5.62
N SER A 78 -15.02 2.86 6.04
CA SER A 78 -14.49 3.38 7.31
C SER A 78 -13.16 4.05 7.06
N SER A 79 -13.08 5.33 7.40
CA SER A 79 -11.86 6.12 7.23
C SER A 79 -10.74 5.56 8.09
N GLY A 80 -9.53 5.56 7.54
CA GLY A 80 -8.30 5.22 8.24
C GLY A 80 -8.08 3.72 8.52
N VAL A 81 -9.06 2.86 8.27
CA VAL A 81 -8.92 1.41 8.50
C VAL A 81 -8.23 0.77 7.29
N LEU A 82 -7.15 0.05 7.55
CA LEU A 82 -6.32 -0.61 6.54
C LEU A 82 -6.11 -2.08 6.92
N ALA A 83 -6.53 -2.99 6.05
CA ALA A 83 -6.21 -4.40 6.18
C ALA A 83 -4.84 -4.68 5.55
N VAL A 84 -3.98 -5.38 6.29
CA VAL A 84 -2.63 -5.75 5.85
C VAL A 84 -2.47 -7.26 5.93
N GLY A 85 -2.15 -7.87 4.80
CA GLY A 85 -1.80 -9.28 4.72
C GLY A 85 -0.29 -9.47 4.91
N THR A 86 0.10 -10.34 5.83
CA THR A 86 1.51 -10.71 6.04
C THR A 86 1.71 -12.21 5.92
N THR A 87 2.97 -12.64 5.86
CA THR A 87 3.32 -14.07 5.81
C THR A 87 3.01 -14.82 7.11
N ARG A 88 2.99 -14.15 8.26
CA ARG A 88 2.68 -14.78 9.56
C ARG A 88 1.20 -14.67 9.92
N SER A 89 0.63 -13.46 9.86
CA SER A 89 -0.77 -13.25 10.21
C SER A 89 -1.33 -11.93 9.68
N PRO A 90 -2.64 -11.88 9.37
CA PRO A 90 -3.27 -10.63 8.96
C PRO A 90 -3.42 -9.68 10.15
N LEU A 91 -3.42 -8.39 9.86
CA LEU A 91 -3.67 -7.33 10.82
C LEU A 91 -4.60 -6.27 10.24
N ILE A 92 -5.33 -5.59 11.13
CA ILE A 92 -6.09 -4.38 10.83
C ILE A 92 -5.36 -3.22 11.50
N TRP A 93 -5.11 -2.18 10.73
CA TRP A 93 -4.37 -1.00 11.15
C TRP A 93 -5.27 0.24 11.09
N ASP A 94 -5.09 1.15 12.05
CA ASP A 94 -5.60 2.52 11.95
C ASP A 94 -4.47 3.43 11.49
N VAL A 95 -4.51 3.88 10.25
CA VAL A 95 -3.44 4.69 9.62
C VAL A 95 -3.31 6.10 10.22
N SER A 96 -4.24 6.50 11.09
CA SER A 96 -4.12 7.73 11.88
C SER A 96 -3.34 7.51 13.19
N SER A 97 -3.22 6.26 13.65
CA SER A 97 -2.43 5.87 14.81
C SER A 97 -1.03 5.40 14.41
N GLN A 98 -0.03 5.83 15.18
CA GLN A 98 1.37 5.40 15.03
C GLN A 98 1.75 4.26 15.97
N ASP A 99 0.85 3.81 16.84
CA ASP A 99 1.23 3.01 18.00
C ASP A 99 1.25 1.51 17.69
N ALA A 100 0.11 0.94 17.31
CA ALA A 100 -0.09 -0.50 17.20
C ALA A 100 -1.25 -0.85 16.25
N PRO A 101 -1.28 -2.07 15.68
CA PRO A 101 -2.43 -2.51 14.91
C PRO A 101 -3.67 -2.58 15.80
N LEU A 102 -4.82 -2.19 15.27
CA LEU A 102 -6.13 -2.35 15.94
C LEU A 102 -6.43 -3.83 16.25
N TYR A 103 -5.95 -4.72 15.38
CA TYR A 103 -6.13 -6.15 15.53
C TYR A 103 -4.98 -6.90 14.87
N SER A 104 -4.50 -7.96 15.52
CA SER A 104 -3.63 -8.97 14.93
C SER A 104 -4.14 -10.35 15.28
N SER A 105 -4.25 -11.24 14.29
CA SER A 105 -4.58 -12.64 14.53
C SER A 105 -3.32 -13.42 14.92
N LEU A 106 -3.43 -14.33 15.89
CA LEU A 106 -2.41 -15.36 16.14
C LEU A 106 -2.68 -16.64 15.33
N ALA A 107 -3.87 -16.78 14.73
CA ALA A 107 -4.21 -17.90 13.87
C ALA A 107 -3.61 -17.67 12.47
N PRO A 108 -3.03 -18.72 11.83
CA PRO A 108 -2.50 -18.63 10.49
C PRO A 108 -3.60 -18.19 9.51
N PRO A 109 -3.29 -17.33 8.53
CA PRO A 109 -4.28 -16.79 7.63
C PRO A 109 -5.05 -17.90 6.91
N SER A 110 -6.37 -17.98 7.13
CA SER A 110 -7.30 -18.62 6.19
C SER A 110 -7.60 -17.65 5.05
N VAL A 111 -6.54 -17.10 4.43
CA VAL A 111 -6.69 -16.13 3.34
C VAL A 111 -6.81 -16.92 2.05
N TYR A 112 -7.92 -16.70 1.34
CA TYR A 112 -8.06 -17.12 -0.06
C TYR A 112 -6.90 -16.53 -0.86
N ARG A 113 -5.89 -17.35 -1.16
CA ARG A 113 -4.89 -17.01 -2.18
C ARG A 113 -5.63 -17.01 -3.51
N HIS A 114 -5.81 -15.83 -4.10
CA HIS A 114 -6.12 -15.76 -5.51
C HIS A 114 -4.88 -16.26 -6.26
N ASN A 115 -5.00 -17.42 -6.91
CA ASN A 115 -3.90 -18.11 -7.60
C ASN A 115 -3.14 -17.14 -8.53
N ASN A 116 -1.80 -17.26 -8.52
CA ASN A 116 -0.77 -16.55 -9.31
C ASN A 116 -1.20 -16.11 -10.72
N THR A 117 -2.08 -15.12 -10.78
CA THR A 117 -2.43 -14.38 -11.97
C THR A 117 -1.78 -13.03 -11.83
N LYS A 118 -1.19 -12.54 -12.92
CA LYS A 118 -0.59 -11.22 -12.98
C LYS A 118 -1.69 -10.18 -12.74
N MET A 119 -1.86 -9.78 -11.48
CA MET A 119 -2.90 -8.84 -11.07
C MET A 119 -2.43 -7.42 -11.40
N HIS A 120 -3.04 -6.84 -12.43
CA HIS A 120 -2.89 -5.42 -12.74
C HIS A 120 -3.87 -4.66 -11.83
N LYS A 121 -3.45 -4.31 -10.61
CA LYS A 121 -4.20 -3.40 -9.75
C LYS A 121 -3.96 -1.98 -10.26
N TYR A 122 -5.01 -1.29 -10.65
CA TYR A 122 -4.99 0.13 -10.93
C TYR A 122 -5.72 0.82 -9.79
N CYS A 123 -5.10 1.82 -9.19
CA CYS A 123 -5.77 2.67 -8.23
C CYS A 123 -5.85 4.06 -8.84
N LYS A 124 -7.08 4.56 -9.00
CA LYS A 124 -7.37 5.86 -9.59
C LYS A 124 -7.78 6.80 -8.48
N ARG A 125 -7.08 7.93 -8.34
CA ARG A 125 -7.52 9.05 -7.51
C ARG A 125 -8.51 9.91 -8.29
N SER A 126 -9.37 10.62 -7.57
CA SER A 126 -10.37 11.57 -8.10
C SER A 126 -9.81 12.58 -9.11
N ASP A 127 -8.54 13.00 -8.98
CA ASP A 127 -7.85 13.93 -9.88
C ASP A 127 -7.25 13.29 -11.15
N ASN A 128 -7.70 12.08 -11.52
CA ASN A 128 -7.17 11.29 -12.65
C ASN A 128 -5.70 10.84 -12.49
N LEU A 129 -5.10 10.93 -11.31
CA LEU A 129 -3.86 10.20 -11.01
C LEU A 129 -4.15 8.69 -11.07
N LEU A 130 -3.48 7.99 -11.98
CA LEU A 130 -3.61 6.55 -12.15
C LEU A 130 -2.29 5.91 -11.74
N VAL A 131 -2.32 5.11 -10.68
CA VAL A 131 -1.15 4.35 -10.28
C VAL A 131 -1.28 2.94 -10.87
N LEU A 132 -0.39 2.63 -11.80
CA LEU A 132 -0.33 1.35 -12.50
C LEU A 132 0.64 0.42 -11.76
N LYS A 133 0.09 -0.67 -11.21
CA LYS A 133 0.89 -1.78 -10.67
C LYS A 133 1.44 -2.61 -11.84
N THR A 134 2.75 -2.57 -12.07
CA THR A 134 3.47 -3.67 -12.71
C THR A 134 4.23 -4.41 -11.62
N THR A 135 3.63 -5.46 -11.07
CA THR A 135 4.40 -6.44 -10.30
C THR A 135 4.96 -7.44 -11.31
N LEU A 136 6.25 -7.36 -11.58
CA LEU A 136 7.00 -8.48 -12.12
C LEU A 136 7.12 -9.48 -10.96
N CYS A 137 6.58 -10.69 -11.15
CA CYS A 137 6.93 -11.82 -10.30
C CYS A 137 8.42 -12.12 -10.43
#